data_AF-A0A659Q4V4-F1
#
_entry.id   AF-A0A659Q4V4-F1
#
_cell.length_a   1.000
_cell.length_b   1.000
_cell.length_c   1.000
_cell.angle_alpha   90.00
_cell.angle_beta   90.00
_cell.angle_gamma   90.00
#
_symmetry.space_group_name_H-M   'P 1'
#
loop_
_entity.id
_entity.type
_entity.pdbx_description
1 polymer ?
#
loop_
_entity_poly.entity_id
_entity_poly.type
_entity_poly.pdbx_seq_one_letter_code
_entity_poly.pdbx_strand_id
1 'polypeptide(L)'
;RPLPSPPRAAAVTRPRACGAPSPMGTREAGTVLPTPEDQLPVILPEDVVMDGITSPIKADPEWAKTTVNGMPALRETDTFDTFMESSWYYARYTCPQYQEGMLDSKAANYWLPVDIYIGGIEHAIMHLLYFRFFHKLMRDAGMVTSDEPAKQLLCQGMVLADAFYYVGENGERNWVSPVDAIVERDEKGRIVKAKDAAGHELVYTGMSKMSKSKNNGIDPQVMVERYGADTVRLFMMFASPADMTLEWQESGVEGANRFIKRVWKLVYEHTAKGSVAALNVDALSEDQKALRRDVHKTIAKVTDDIGRRQTFNTAIAAIMELMNKLAKAPQEGEQDRALLQEALQAVVRMLNPFTPHVCFTLWQELGGEGDIDNAPWPVADEQAMVENTTLVVVQVNGKVRGKITVAVDATEEQVRERAGQEHLVAKYLDGVTVRKVIYVPGKLLNLVVG
;
A
#
# COMPACT_ATOMS: atom_id res chain seq x y z
N ARG A 1 25.60 20.80 21.27
CA ARG A 1 25.75 20.10 19.97
C ARG A 1 26.17 21.16 18.95
N PRO A 2 27.17 20.91 18.08
CA PRO A 2 27.46 21.84 16.99
C PRO A 2 26.24 21.93 16.08
N LEU A 3 25.96 23.11 15.53
CA LEU A 3 24.98 23.28 14.46
C LEU A 3 25.35 22.38 13.28
N PRO A 4 24.38 21.69 12.64
CA PRO A 4 24.66 20.93 11.44
C PRO A 4 25.19 21.85 10.35
N SER A 5 26.20 21.38 9.62
CA SER A 5 26.74 22.07 8.45
C SER A 5 25.62 22.37 7.45
N PRO A 6 25.64 23.53 6.77
CA PRO A 6 24.66 23.80 5.73
C PRO A 6 24.74 22.73 4.62
N PRO A 7 23.61 22.37 3.98
CA PRO A 7 23.61 21.48 2.84
C PRO A 7 24.50 22.03 1.72
N ARG A 8 25.27 21.15 1.07
CA ARG A 8 26.13 21.50 -0.07
C ARG A 8 25.27 21.68 -1.34
N ALA A 9 25.78 22.44 -2.31
CA ALA A 9 25.18 22.52 -3.64
C ALA A 9 25.09 21.12 -4.30
N ALA A 10 24.02 20.88 -5.06
CA ALA A 10 23.81 19.62 -5.77
C ALA A 10 24.75 19.52 -6.97
N ALA A 11 25.57 18.47 -7.02
CA ALA A 11 26.42 18.18 -8.17
C ALA A 11 25.62 17.40 -9.22
N VAL A 12 25.21 18.08 -10.29
CA VAL A 12 24.31 17.55 -11.32
C VAL A 12 25.00 16.93 -12.52
N THR A 13 26.34 16.99 -12.65
CA THR A 13 27.07 16.43 -13.79
C THR A 13 27.66 15.06 -13.48
N ARG A 14 27.69 14.18 -14.48
CA ARG A 14 28.22 12.82 -14.39
C ARG A 14 29.02 12.48 -15.67
N PRO A 15 30.22 11.88 -15.54
CA PRO A 15 30.99 11.42 -16.69
C PRO A 15 30.50 10.02 -17.12
N ARG A 16 29.22 9.90 -17.49
CA ARG A 16 28.58 8.63 -17.88
C ARG A 16 27.90 8.74 -19.24
N ALA A 17 27.83 7.61 -19.93
CA ALA A 17 27.30 7.50 -21.28
C ALA A 17 25.78 7.59 -21.38
N CYS A 18 25.05 7.08 -20.39
CA CYS A 18 23.59 7.00 -20.41
C CYS A 18 22.99 8.04 -19.46
N GLY A 19 22.64 9.20 -20.02
CA GLY A 19 22.01 10.33 -19.33
C GLY A 19 21.77 11.49 -20.29
N ALA A 20 20.90 12.44 -19.93
CA ALA A 20 20.64 13.61 -20.76
C ALA A 20 21.92 14.46 -20.91
N PRO A 21 22.38 14.81 -22.13
CA PRO A 21 23.55 15.65 -22.33
C PRO A 21 23.36 17.04 -21.70
N SER A 22 24.40 17.54 -21.04
CA SER A 22 24.39 18.90 -20.48
C SER A 22 24.33 19.94 -21.62
N PRO A 23 23.36 20.87 -21.63
CA PRO A 23 23.20 21.87 -22.69
C PRO A 23 24.18 23.05 -22.48
N MET A 24 25.46 22.75 -22.40
CA MET A 24 26.56 23.70 -22.27
C MET A 24 27.58 23.45 -23.39
N GLY A 25 28.33 24.50 -23.76
CA GLY A 25 29.44 24.40 -24.70
C GLY A 25 30.57 25.37 -24.37
N THR A 26 31.77 25.05 -24.86
CA THR A 26 32.99 25.83 -24.67
C THR A 26 33.55 26.30 -26.00
N ARG A 27 33.79 27.60 -26.15
CA ARG A 27 34.46 28.18 -27.32
C ARG A 27 35.98 28.01 -27.23
N GLU A 28 36.69 28.14 -28.35
CA GLU A 28 38.16 28.05 -28.41
C GLU A 28 38.86 29.04 -27.46
N ALA A 29 38.28 30.23 -27.25
CA ALA A 29 38.78 31.22 -26.31
C ALA A 29 38.57 30.85 -24.81
N GLY A 30 38.06 29.65 -24.52
CA GLY A 30 37.82 29.12 -23.17
C GLY A 30 36.51 29.61 -22.52
N THR A 31 35.68 30.36 -23.23
CA THR A 31 34.39 30.85 -22.71
C THR A 31 33.35 29.74 -22.71
N VAL A 32 32.72 29.49 -21.55
CA VAL A 32 31.61 28.53 -21.37
C VAL A 32 30.27 29.24 -21.51
N LEU A 33 29.36 28.68 -22.31
CA LEU A 33 28.05 29.27 -22.63
C LEU A 33 26.97 28.18 -22.67
N PRO A 34 25.70 28.51 -22.40
CA PRO A 34 24.60 27.58 -22.64
C PRO A 34 24.44 27.30 -24.14
N THR A 35 23.98 26.09 -24.47
CA THR A 35 23.57 25.73 -25.83
C THR A 35 22.40 26.63 -26.27
N PRO A 36 22.45 27.24 -27.46
CA PRO A 36 21.36 28.04 -28.00
C PRO A 36 20.03 27.28 -28.11
N GLU A 37 18.90 27.99 -27.98
CA GLU A 37 17.55 27.38 -28.02
C GLU A 37 17.27 26.64 -29.34
N ASP A 38 17.77 27.15 -30.47
CA ASP A 38 17.63 26.54 -31.80
C ASP A 38 18.46 25.25 -31.99
N GLN A 39 19.29 24.90 -31.01
CA GLN A 39 20.09 23.67 -30.97
C GLN A 39 19.63 22.70 -29.89
N LEU A 40 18.52 22.99 -29.20
CA LEU A 40 17.90 22.08 -28.25
C LEU A 40 16.87 21.17 -28.96
N PRO A 41 16.73 19.91 -28.51
CA PRO A 41 17.55 19.22 -27.50
C PRO A 41 18.91 18.79 -28.05
N VAL A 42 19.93 18.72 -27.18
CA VAL A 42 21.19 18.03 -27.51
C VAL A 42 20.93 16.53 -27.41
N ILE A 43 20.75 15.88 -28.57
CA ILE A 43 20.36 14.47 -28.65
C ILE A 43 21.55 13.58 -28.28
N LEU A 44 21.34 12.70 -27.30
CA LEU A 44 22.26 11.60 -27.00
C LEU A 44 22.15 10.54 -28.11
N PRO A 45 23.26 10.09 -28.71
CA PRO A 45 23.21 9.03 -29.71
C PRO A 45 22.85 7.70 -29.03
N GLU A 46 21.81 7.05 -29.54
CA GLU A 46 21.36 5.75 -29.01
C GLU A 46 22.10 4.57 -29.65
N ASP A 47 22.55 4.71 -30.91
CA ASP A 47 23.33 3.69 -31.62
C ASP A 47 24.82 3.85 -31.31
N VAL A 48 25.24 3.28 -30.18
CA VAL A 48 26.62 3.37 -29.68
C VAL A 48 27.15 2.01 -29.24
N VAL A 49 28.45 1.78 -29.43
CA VAL A 49 29.16 0.60 -28.91
C VAL A 49 29.86 0.99 -27.59
N MET A 50 29.51 0.30 -26.50
CA MET A 50 30.11 0.52 -25.19
C MET A 50 31.36 -0.34 -25.02
N ASP A 51 32.51 0.29 -24.76
CA ASP A 51 33.78 -0.40 -24.46
C ASP A 51 33.97 -0.71 -22.96
N GLY A 52 33.07 -0.18 -22.10
CA GLY A 52 33.10 -0.34 -20.65
C GLY A 52 34.08 0.58 -19.91
N ILE A 53 34.84 1.43 -20.63
CA ILE A 53 35.91 2.27 -20.08
C ILE A 53 35.58 3.75 -20.28
N THR A 54 35.17 4.14 -21.49
CA THR A 54 34.96 5.55 -21.86
C THR A 54 33.52 5.75 -22.36
N SER A 55 32.94 6.91 -22.02
CA SER A 55 31.65 7.30 -22.59
C SER A 55 31.75 7.43 -24.12
N PRO A 56 30.84 6.86 -24.93
CA PRO A 56 30.90 6.94 -26.39
C PRO A 56 30.95 8.38 -26.92
N ILE A 57 30.18 9.29 -26.33
CA ILE A 57 30.18 10.72 -26.70
C ILE A 57 31.47 11.47 -26.31
N LYS A 58 32.29 10.86 -25.46
CA LYS A 58 33.63 11.36 -25.12
C LYS A 58 34.72 10.71 -25.97
N ALA A 59 34.51 9.46 -26.39
CA ALA A 59 35.40 8.72 -27.27
C ALA A 59 35.33 9.22 -28.72
N ASP A 60 34.16 9.70 -29.16
CA ASP A 60 33.96 10.33 -30.47
C ASP A 60 34.14 11.86 -30.39
N PRO A 61 35.30 12.41 -30.81
CA PRO A 61 35.54 13.85 -30.78
C PRO A 61 34.69 14.62 -31.78
N GLU A 62 34.09 13.96 -32.79
CA GLU A 62 33.23 14.64 -33.77
C GLU A 62 31.87 14.98 -33.16
N TRP A 63 31.33 14.13 -32.27
CA TRP A 63 30.05 14.39 -31.60
C TRP A 63 30.04 15.70 -30.81
N ALA A 64 31.16 16.01 -30.16
CA ALA A 64 31.30 17.22 -29.35
C ALA A 64 31.39 18.49 -30.22
N LYS A 65 31.79 18.41 -31.50
CA LYS A 65 31.97 19.60 -32.34
C LYS A 65 30.63 20.25 -32.68
N THR A 66 30.58 21.56 -32.51
CA THR A 66 29.41 22.36 -32.88
C THR A 66 29.79 23.79 -33.24
N THR A 67 28.80 24.63 -33.55
CA THR A 67 28.99 26.04 -33.87
C THR A 67 27.99 26.88 -33.08
N VAL A 68 28.46 27.90 -32.35
CA VAL A 68 27.63 28.81 -31.56
C VAL A 68 27.86 30.24 -32.03
N ASN A 69 26.85 30.84 -32.66
CA ASN A 69 26.91 32.16 -33.32
C ASN A 69 27.98 32.24 -34.42
N GLY A 70 28.07 31.20 -35.26
CA GLY A 70 29.03 31.13 -36.37
C GLY A 70 30.49 30.85 -35.98
N MET A 71 30.78 30.70 -34.69
CA MET A 71 32.12 30.35 -34.19
C MET A 71 32.19 28.89 -33.73
N PRO A 72 33.31 28.18 -33.98
CA PRO A 72 33.52 26.82 -33.48
C PRO A 72 33.41 26.73 -31.95
N ALA A 73 32.78 25.67 -31.48
CA ALA A 73 32.64 25.35 -30.06
C ALA A 73 32.61 23.83 -29.85
N LEU A 74 32.86 23.39 -28.63
CA LEU A 74 32.73 22.00 -28.19
C LEU A 74 31.59 21.88 -27.18
N ARG A 75 30.66 20.97 -27.40
CA ARG A 75 29.60 20.59 -26.47
C ARG A 75 30.21 19.94 -25.23
N GLU A 76 29.57 20.13 -24.09
CA GLU A 76 29.87 19.35 -22.90
C GLU A 76 29.59 17.86 -23.15
N THR A 77 30.47 17.00 -22.67
CA THR A 77 30.37 15.54 -22.82
C THR A 77 29.89 14.84 -21.55
N ASP A 78 29.79 15.58 -20.46
CA ASP A 78 29.12 15.13 -19.25
C ASP A 78 27.60 15.13 -19.42
N THR A 79 26.95 14.17 -18.77
CA THR A 79 25.50 14.02 -18.73
C THR A 79 24.95 14.44 -17.37
N PHE A 80 23.65 14.71 -17.30
CA PHE A 80 22.99 15.00 -16.03
C PHE A 80 22.92 13.76 -15.12
N ASP A 81 22.97 14.00 -13.81
CA ASP A 81 22.53 13.05 -12.79
C ASP A 81 21.05 12.72 -13.01
N THR A 82 20.68 11.45 -12.92
CA THR A 82 19.31 10.94 -13.13
C THR A 82 18.28 11.49 -12.14
N PHE A 83 18.73 12.13 -11.06
CA PHE A 83 17.85 12.93 -10.22
C PHE A 83 17.25 14.14 -10.94
N MET A 84 17.86 14.64 -12.01
CA MET A 84 17.33 15.74 -12.80
C MET A 84 15.95 15.39 -13.35
N GLU A 85 15.80 14.26 -14.04
CA GLU A 85 14.53 13.84 -14.66
C GLU A 85 13.46 13.50 -13.62
N SER A 86 13.85 12.78 -12.56
CA SER A 86 12.93 12.40 -11.48
C SER A 86 12.51 13.57 -10.59
N SER A 87 13.13 14.75 -10.71
CA SER A 87 12.75 15.92 -9.90
C SER A 87 11.51 16.66 -10.40
N TRP A 88 11.04 16.42 -11.62
CA TRP A 88 9.92 17.18 -12.20
C TRP A 88 8.91 16.36 -13.03
N TYR A 89 9.14 15.06 -13.21
CA TYR A 89 8.25 14.17 -13.98
C TYR A 89 6.77 14.23 -13.54
N TYR A 90 6.49 14.38 -12.24
CA TYR A 90 5.14 14.49 -11.68
C TYR A 90 4.36 15.68 -12.26
N ALA A 91 5.04 16.80 -12.52
CA ALA A 91 4.43 17.95 -13.16
C ALA A 91 4.26 17.70 -14.67
N ARG A 92 5.23 17.04 -15.32
CA ARG A 92 5.14 16.72 -16.75
C ARG A 92 4.00 15.76 -17.08
N TYR A 93 3.62 14.86 -16.16
CA TYR A 93 2.44 14.01 -16.34
C TYR A 93 1.13 14.78 -16.53
N THR A 94 1.05 16.03 -16.08
CA THR A 94 -0.14 16.86 -16.27
C THR A 94 -0.32 17.32 -17.72
N CYS A 95 0.76 17.35 -18.51
CA CYS A 95 0.78 17.83 -19.88
C CYS A 95 1.90 17.14 -20.72
N PRO A 96 1.90 15.80 -20.85
CA PRO A 96 3.07 15.05 -21.33
C PRO A 96 3.40 15.29 -22.80
N GLN A 97 2.40 15.67 -23.60
CA GLN A 97 2.53 15.91 -25.04
C GLN A 97 2.66 17.41 -25.39
N TYR A 98 2.73 18.30 -24.40
CA TYR A 98 2.84 19.74 -24.61
C TYR A 98 4.18 20.12 -25.25
N GLN A 99 4.18 20.86 -26.36
CA GLN A 99 5.39 21.10 -27.17
C GLN A 99 5.92 22.53 -27.07
N GLU A 100 5.10 23.47 -26.58
CA GLU A 100 5.42 24.90 -26.54
C GLU A 100 6.23 25.31 -25.30
N GLY A 101 6.58 24.35 -24.44
CA GLY A 101 7.40 24.58 -23.26
C GLY A 101 7.50 23.36 -22.35
N MET A 102 8.11 23.58 -21.19
CA MET A 102 8.27 22.53 -20.17
C MET A 102 6.92 22.06 -19.62
N LEU A 103 6.00 22.99 -19.34
CA LEU A 103 4.67 22.72 -18.78
C LEU A 103 3.60 23.64 -19.40
N ASP A 104 2.40 23.11 -19.63
CA ASP A 104 1.19 23.92 -19.70
C ASP A 104 0.77 24.26 -18.26
N SER A 105 1.00 25.50 -17.83
CA SER A 105 0.67 25.96 -16.48
C SER A 105 -0.81 25.78 -16.11
N LYS A 106 -1.73 25.83 -17.09
CA LYS A 106 -3.15 25.62 -16.79
C LYS A 106 -3.42 24.17 -16.39
N ALA A 107 -2.88 23.23 -17.17
CA ALA A 107 -2.98 21.80 -16.85
C ALA A 107 -2.24 21.44 -15.56
N ALA A 108 -1.04 21.99 -15.36
CA ALA A 108 -0.25 21.75 -14.16
C ALA A 108 -0.97 22.21 -12.89
N ASN A 109 -1.50 23.44 -12.87
CA ASN A 109 -2.19 23.98 -11.69
C ASN A 109 -3.58 23.39 -11.44
N TYR A 110 -4.17 22.69 -12.43
CA TYR A 110 -5.39 21.91 -12.20
C TYR A 110 -5.12 20.67 -11.33
N TRP A 111 -4.01 19.96 -11.61
CA TRP A 111 -3.67 18.71 -10.94
C TRP A 111 -2.78 18.88 -9.70
N LEU A 112 -1.92 19.91 -9.68
CA LEU A 112 -0.96 20.12 -8.61
C LEU A 112 -1.54 20.98 -7.47
N PRO A 113 -1.11 20.74 -6.22
CA PRO A 113 -0.11 19.75 -5.81
C PRO A 113 -0.66 18.32 -5.75
N VAL A 114 0.23 17.34 -5.88
CA VAL A 114 -0.10 15.90 -5.73
C VAL A 114 -0.78 15.67 -4.37
N ASP A 115 -1.96 15.07 -4.34
CA ASP A 115 -2.67 14.83 -3.08
C ASP A 115 -1.92 13.83 -2.19
N ILE A 116 -1.52 12.69 -2.77
CA ILE A 116 -0.73 11.66 -2.08
C ILE A 116 0.43 11.18 -2.96
N TYR A 117 1.64 11.26 -2.43
CA TYR A 117 2.85 10.73 -3.06
C TYR A 117 3.31 9.47 -2.31
N ILE A 118 3.46 8.36 -3.03
CA ILE A 118 3.82 7.05 -2.45
C ILE A 118 5.19 6.66 -2.97
N GLY A 119 6.16 6.45 -2.09
CA GLY A 119 7.53 6.10 -2.45
C GLY A 119 8.33 5.53 -1.27
N GLY A 120 9.33 4.70 -1.53
CA GLY A 120 10.07 4.04 -0.46
C GLY A 120 10.85 5.01 0.43
N ILE A 121 10.97 4.69 1.71
CA ILE A 121 11.68 5.53 2.71
C ILE A 121 13.14 5.81 2.31
N GLU A 122 13.75 4.99 1.45
CA GLU A 122 15.08 5.21 0.89
C GLU A 122 15.23 6.53 0.12
N HIS A 123 14.12 7.10 -0.36
CA HIS A 123 14.12 8.34 -1.15
C HIS A 123 14.00 9.61 -0.29
N ALA A 124 13.95 9.48 1.04
CA ALA A 124 13.62 10.57 1.95
C ALA A 124 14.55 11.80 1.88
N ILE A 125 15.85 11.60 1.64
CA ILE A 125 16.85 12.67 1.76
C ILE A 125 17.31 13.24 0.41
N MET A 126 17.37 12.42 -0.65
CA MET A 126 17.85 12.86 -1.97
C MET A 126 16.69 13.25 -2.89
N HIS A 127 16.02 12.25 -3.46
CA HIS A 127 14.91 12.44 -4.41
C HIS A 127 13.87 13.44 -3.90
N LEU A 128 13.33 13.24 -2.69
CA LEU A 128 12.29 14.12 -2.15
C LEU A 128 12.77 15.56 -1.91
N LEU A 129 14.06 15.76 -1.65
CA LEU A 129 14.63 17.10 -1.53
C LEU A 129 14.73 17.78 -2.90
N TYR A 130 15.23 17.06 -3.91
CA TYR A 130 15.32 17.58 -5.28
C TYR A 130 13.96 17.83 -5.90
N PHE A 131 13.00 16.94 -5.71
CA PHE A 131 11.60 17.09 -6.07
C PHE A 131 10.98 18.39 -5.52
N ARG A 132 11.17 18.67 -4.23
CA ARG A 132 10.70 19.92 -3.59
C ARG A 132 11.44 21.15 -4.09
N PHE A 133 12.76 21.05 -4.24
CA PHE A 133 13.59 22.15 -4.75
C PHE A 133 13.17 22.52 -6.17
N PHE A 134 13.01 21.54 -7.04
CA PHE A 134 12.63 21.75 -8.44
C PHE A 134 11.21 22.29 -8.57
N HIS A 135 10.27 21.88 -7.71
CA HIS A 135 8.95 22.50 -7.63
C HIS A 135 9.03 24.00 -7.37
N LYS A 136 9.87 24.43 -6.42
CA LYS A 136 10.05 25.84 -6.08
C LYS A 136 10.72 26.61 -7.22
N LEU A 137 11.68 26.00 -7.93
CA LEU A 137 12.24 26.60 -9.14
C LEU A 137 11.16 26.81 -10.23
N MET A 138 10.32 25.80 -10.48
CA MET A 138 9.21 25.92 -11.44
C MET A 138 8.19 26.98 -11.01
N ARG A 139 7.90 27.09 -9.71
CA ARG A 139 7.04 28.14 -9.15
C ARG A 139 7.64 29.52 -9.37
N ASP A 140 8.93 29.69 -9.04
CA ASP A 140 9.63 30.97 -9.17
C ASP A 140 9.81 31.38 -10.64
N ALA A 141 9.81 30.41 -11.56
CA ALA A 141 9.73 30.62 -13.00
C ALA A 141 8.29 30.86 -13.53
N GLY A 142 7.28 30.89 -12.65
CA GLY A 142 5.88 31.15 -13.01
C GLY A 142 5.12 29.97 -13.62
N MET A 143 5.67 28.75 -13.59
CA MET A 143 5.06 27.58 -14.23
C MET A 143 3.97 26.92 -13.37
N VAL A 144 4.10 26.98 -12.04
CA VAL A 144 3.15 26.42 -11.06
C VAL A 144 2.86 27.44 -9.95
N THR A 145 1.72 27.31 -9.26
CA THR A 145 1.25 28.29 -8.25
C THR A 145 1.32 27.81 -6.81
N SER A 146 1.73 26.56 -6.57
CA SER A 146 1.87 25.97 -5.23
C SER A 146 3.31 26.03 -4.72
N ASP A 147 3.48 26.02 -3.39
CA ASP A 147 4.81 26.06 -2.76
C ASP A 147 5.47 24.69 -2.61
N GLU A 148 4.66 23.65 -2.44
CA GLU A 148 5.10 22.27 -2.23
C GLU A 148 4.42 21.35 -3.24
N PRO A 149 5.16 20.38 -3.81
CA PRO A 149 4.64 19.52 -4.88
C PRO A 149 3.66 18.44 -4.44
N ALA A 150 3.58 18.13 -3.14
CA ALA A 150 2.69 17.10 -2.61
C ALA A 150 2.13 17.49 -1.23
N LYS A 151 0.86 17.17 -0.97
CA LYS A 151 0.19 17.43 0.31
C LYS A 151 0.50 16.36 1.35
N GLN A 152 0.44 15.08 0.93
CA GLN A 152 0.72 13.93 1.77
C GLN A 152 1.81 13.05 1.15
N LEU A 153 2.70 12.54 1.99
CA LEU A 153 3.71 11.55 1.64
C LEU A 153 3.44 10.27 2.44
N LEU A 154 3.28 9.15 1.76
CA LEU A 154 3.22 7.83 2.36
C LEU A 154 4.49 7.06 1.98
N CYS A 155 5.38 6.88 2.95
CA CYS A 155 6.61 6.14 2.74
C CYS A 155 6.39 4.65 2.96
N GLN A 156 6.34 3.84 1.89
CA GLN A 156 6.18 2.40 2.10
C GLN A 156 7.41 1.74 2.71
N GLY A 157 7.19 0.70 3.50
CA GLY A 157 8.25 -0.17 4.01
C GLY A 157 8.87 -1.03 2.91
N MET A 158 10.03 -1.61 3.23
CA MET A 158 10.76 -2.47 2.30
C MET A 158 10.11 -3.86 2.22
N VAL A 159 10.12 -4.43 1.01
CA VAL A 159 9.81 -5.86 0.83
C VAL A 159 11.08 -6.68 1.05
N LEU A 160 10.98 -7.63 1.97
CA LEU A 160 12.05 -8.52 2.38
C LEU A 160 11.81 -9.93 1.85
N ALA A 161 12.89 -10.60 1.49
CA ALA A 161 12.89 -12.03 1.21
C ALA A 161 14.10 -12.69 1.85
N ASP A 162 14.01 -14.01 2.05
CA ASP A 162 15.15 -14.84 2.40
C ASP A 162 16.30 -14.63 1.39
N ALA A 163 17.55 -14.78 1.82
CA ALA A 163 18.69 -14.65 0.91
C ALA A 163 19.74 -15.74 1.19
N PHE A 164 20.17 -16.40 0.11
CA PHE A 164 21.04 -17.57 0.13
C PHE A 164 22.25 -17.38 -0.77
N TYR A 165 23.39 -17.94 -0.40
CA TYR A 165 24.53 -18.04 -1.30
C TYR A 165 25.35 -19.31 -1.03
N TYR A 166 26.14 -19.74 -2.01
CA TYR A 166 27.24 -20.68 -1.79
C TYR A 166 28.58 -20.02 -2.16
N VAL A 167 29.68 -20.59 -1.66
CA VAL A 167 31.04 -20.12 -1.99
C VAL A 167 31.56 -20.95 -3.15
N GLY A 168 31.89 -20.30 -4.26
CA GLY A 168 32.48 -20.95 -5.43
C GLY A 168 33.95 -21.31 -5.22
N GLU A 169 34.54 -22.08 -6.14
CA GLU A 169 35.95 -22.51 -6.06
C GLU A 169 36.94 -21.33 -6.04
N ASN A 170 36.57 -20.20 -6.64
CA ASN A 170 37.33 -18.95 -6.65
C ASN A 170 37.16 -18.10 -5.36
N GLY A 171 36.38 -18.57 -4.38
CA GLY A 171 36.06 -17.85 -3.15
C GLY A 171 34.94 -16.80 -3.28
N GLU A 172 34.32 -16.68 -4.46
CA GLU A 172 33.23 -15.74 -4.71
C GLU A 172 31.90 -16.23 -4.14
N ARG A 173 31.05 -15.30 -3.71
CA ARG A 173 29.69 -15.61 -3.25
C ARG A 173 28.74 -15.64 -4.45
N ASN A 174 28.19 -16.81 -4.72
CA ASN A 174 27.18 -17.02 -5.74
C ASN A 174 25.81 -17.02 -5.08
N TRP A 175 25.03 -15.95 -5.30
CA TRP A 175 23.71 -15.78 -4.68
C TRP A 175 22.64 -16.60 -5.40
N VAL A 176 21.86 -17.34 -4.63
CA VAL A 176 20.81 -18.23 -5.13
C VAL A 176 19.45 -17.67 -4.75
N SER A 177 18.52 -17.67 -5.70
CA SER A 177 17.16 -17.21 -5.48
C SER A 177 16.45 -18.09 -4.45
N PRO A 178 15.62 -17.50 -3.56
CA PRO A 178 14.79 -18.28 -2.64
C PRO A 178 13.85 -19.26 -3.34
N VAL A 179 13.49 -18.98 -4.60
CA VAL A 179 12.66 -19.88 -5.43
C VAL A 179 13.40 -21.17 -5.79
N ASP A 180 14.73 -21.09 -5.93
CA ASP A 180 15.58 -22.21 -6.32
C ASP A 180 16.21 -22.94 -5.10
N ALA A 181 15.97 -22.42 -3.90
CA ALA A 181 16.47 -22.98 -2.66
C ALA A 181 15.55 -24.07 -2.10
N ILE A 182 16.08 -25.26 -1.91
CA ILE A 182 15.42 -26.39 -1.25
C ILE A 182 15.79 -26.32 0.25
N VAL A 183 14.85 -25.88 1.08
CA VAL A 183 15.08 -25.61 2.51
C VAL A 183 14.54 -26.73 3.41
N GLU A 184 15.35 -27.13 4.39
CA GLU A 184 14.92 -27.97 5.51
C GLU A 184 14.70 -27.09 6.75
N ARG A 185 13.59 -27.32 7.45
CA ARG A 185 13.20 -26.54 8.63
C ARG A 185 13.07 -27.43 9.87
N ASP A 186 13.35 -26.87 11.04
CA ASP A 186 13.10 -27.54 12.33
C ASP A 186 11.62 -27.49 12.74
N GLU A 187 11.27 -28.11 13.88
CA GLU A 187 9.91 -28.10 14.44
C GLU A 187 9.39 -26.70 14.76
N LYS A 188 10.28 -25.70 14.88
CA LYS A 188 9.95 -24.30 15.11
C LYS A 188 9.92 -23.48 13.80
N GLY A 189 10.05 -24.14 12.65
CA GLY A 189 10.03 -23.53 11.32
C GLY A 189 11.31 -22.81 10.92
N ARG A 190 12.39 -22.92 11.68
CA ARG A 190 13.68 -22.28 11.42
C ARG A 190 14.43 -23.05 10.34
N ILE A 191 15.03 -22.36 9.38
CA ILE A 191 15.85 -22.99 8.35
C ILE A 191 17.11 -23.54 9.02
N VAL A 192 17.32 -24.85 8.92
CA VAL A 192 18.49 -25.54 9.48
C VAL A 192 19.51 -25.92 8.41
N LYS A 193 19.04 -26.20 7.20
CA LYS A 193 19.86 -26.52 6.02
C LYS A 193 19.16 -26.04 4.76
N ALA A 194 19.94 -25.73 3.74
CA ALA A 194 19.42 -25.39 2.42
C ALA A 194 20.40 -25.88 1.34
N LYS A 195 19.86 -26.29 0.20
CA LYS A 195 20.64 -26.64 -1.00
C LYS A 195 19.96 -26.15 -2.27
N ASP A 196 20.71 -25.97 -3.34
CA ASP A 196 20.12 -25.75 -4.67
C ASP A 196 19.87 -27.08 -5.41
N ALA A 197 19.33 -27.00 -6.63
CA ALA A 197 19.06 -28.16 -7.48
C ALA A 197 20.33 -28.93 -7.89
N ALA A 198 21.49 -28.27 -7.93
CA ALA A 198 22.79 -28.89 -8.23
C ALA A 198 23.42 -29.55 -6.99
N GLY A 199 22.87 -29.30 -5.79
CA GLY A 199 23.33 -29.88 -4.54
C GLY A 199 24.36 -29.05 -3.79
N HIS A 200 24.60 -27.80 -4.17
CA HIS A 200 25.47 -26.90 -3.42
C HIS A 200 24.86 -26.59 -2.04
N GLU A 201 25.67 -26.66 -0.99
CA GLU A 201 25.24 -26.27 0.35
C GLU A 201 25.11 -24.75 0.44
N LEU A 202 23.92 -24.28 0.81
CA LEU A 202 23.59 -22.86 0.85
C LEU A 202 23.70 -22.29 2.25
N VAL A 203 24.34 -21.12 2.36
CA VAL A 203 24.37 -20.28 3.55
C VAL A 203 23.14 -19.38 3.56
N TYR A 204 22.27 -19.55 4.56
CA TYR A 204 21.16 -18.64 4.81
C TYR A 204 21.62 -17.38 5.54
N THR A 205 21.28 -16.20 5.01
CA THR A 205 21.72 -14.90 5.56
C THR A 205 20.60 -14.11 6.26
N GLY A 206 19.44 -14.72 6.44
CA GLY A 206 18.26 -14.05 6.99
C GLY A 206 17.41 -13.36 5.92
N MET A 207 16.30 -12.75 6.38
CA MET A 207 15.51 -11.86 5.55
C MET A 207 16.25 -10.55 5.29
N SER A 208 16.27 -10.12 4.03
CA SER A 208 16.82 -8.82 3.67
C SER A 208 16.06 -8.20 2.50
N LYS A 209 16.25 -6.89 2.28
CA LYS A 209 15.65 -6.17 1.15
C LYS A 209 15.89 -6.94 -0.14
N MET A 210 14.83 -7.14 -0.92
CA MET A 210 14.96 -7.71 -2.26
C MET A 210 15.90 -6.86 -3.12
N SER A 211 16.94 -7.47 -3.68
CA SER A 211 17.91 -6.80 -4.54
C SER A 211 18.45 -7.73 -5.63
N LYS A 212 18.85 -7.11 -6.76
CA LYS A 212 19.58 -7.83 -7.83
C LYS A 212 20.91 -8.41 -7.33
N SER A 213 21.61 -7.68 -6.46
CA SER A 213 22.94 -8.07 -5.95
C SER A 213 22.92 -9.31 -5.06
N LYS A 214 21.78 -9.60 -4.40
CA LYS A 214 21.60 -10.79 -3.57
C LYS A 214 20.77 -11.89 -4.23
N ASN A 215 20.40 -11.68 -5.49
CA ASN A 215 19.53 -12.56 -6.26
C ASN A 215 18.26 -13.02 -5.52
N ASN A 216 17.74 -12.22 -4.58
CA ASN A 216 16.59 -12.58 -3.73
C ASN A 216 15.31 -11.85 -4.13
N GLY A 217 15.30 -11.20 -5.29
CA GLY A 217 14.08 -10.64 -5.86
C GLY A 217 13.15 -11.76 -6.30
N ILE A 218 11.93 -11.75 -5.80
CA ILE A 218 10.87 -12.64 -6.29
C ILE A 218 10.24 -11.95 -7.50
N ASP A 219 10.28 -12.62 -8.65
CA ASP A 219 9.63 -12.11 -9.85
C ASP A 219 8.11 -12.15 -9.65
N PRO A 220 7.42 -10.98 -9.64
CA PRO A 220 5.98 -10.96 -9.50
C PRO A 220 5.27 -11.67 -10.66
N GLN A 221 5.88 -11.76 -11.85
CA GLN A 221 5.29 -12.41 -13.02
C GLN A 221 4.96 -13.88 -12.74
N VAL A 222 5.87 -14.63 -12.11
CA VAL A 222 5.67 -16.04 -11.76
C VAL A 222 4.48 -16.19 -10.78
N MET A 223 4.35 -15.26 -9.84
CA MET A 223 3.25 -15.27 -8.87
C MET A 223 1.91 -14.89 -9.49
N VAL A 224 1.92 -13.93 -10.43
CA VAL A 224 0.74 -13.51 -11.20
C VAL A 224 0.27 -14.65 -12.10
N GLU A 225 1.16 -15.35 -12.78
CA GLU A 225 0.81 -16.51 -13.62
C GLU A 225 0.24 -17.66 -12.78
N ARG A 226 0.81 -17.91 -11.60
CA ARG A 226 0.39 -19.00 -10.71
C ARG A 226 -0.93 -18.72 -10.00
N TYR A 227 -1.14 -17.50 -9.49
CA TYR A 227 -2.24 -17.18 -8.59
C TYR A 227 -3.19 -16.07 -9.09
N GLY A 228 -2.86 -15.39 -10.18
CA GLY A 228 -3.57 -14.22 -10.69
C GLY A 228 -3.17 -12.91 -9.97
N ALA A 229 -3.29 -11.80 -10.69
CA ALA A 229 -2.92 -10.47 -10.20
C ALA A 229 -3.64 -10.07 -8.90
N ASP A 230 -4.93 -10.37 -8.78
CA ASP A 230 -5.72 -10.04 -7.58
C ASP A 230 -5.21 -10.74 -6.33
N THR A 231 -4.76 -11.99 -6.43
CA THR A 231 -4.17 -12.70 -5.29
C THR A 231 -2.92 -11.97 -4.81
N VAL A 232 -2.02 -11.62 -5.73
CA VAL A 232 -0.74 -10.96 -5.40
C VAL A 232 -0.99 -9.59 -4.79
N ARG A 233 -1.87 -8.78 -5.41
CA ARG A 233 -2.26 -7.46 -4.90
C ARG A 233 -2.84 -7.54 -3.49
N LEU A 234 -3.81 -8.43 -3.29
CA LEU A 234 -4.45 -8.60 -1.98
C LEU A 234 -3.45 -9.05 -0.92
N PHE A 235 -2.57 -10.00 -1.24
CA PHE A 235 -1.52 -10.44 -0.34
C PHE A 235 -0.62 -9.26 0.07
N MET A 236 -0.12 -8.48 -0.91
CA MET A 236 0.76 -7.34 -0.62
C MET A 236 0.10 -6.31 0.29
N MET A 237 -1.20 -6.04 0.10
CA MET A 237 -1.93 -5.08 0.92
C MET A 237 -2.36 -5.64 2.29
N PHE A 238 -2.41 -6.96 2.44
CA PHE A 238 -2.83 -7.63 3.68
C PHE A 238 -1.66 -7.98 4.62
N ALA A 239 -0.50 -8.32 4.05
CA ALA A 239 0.61 -8.91 4.82
C ALA A 239 1.22 -7.97 5.86
N SER A 240 1.24 -6.65 5.60
CA SER A 240 1.82 -5.65 6.50
C SER A 240 1.15 -4.28 6.29
N PRO A 241 1.12 -3.39 7.31
CA PRO A 241 0.84 -1.97 7.08
C PRO A 241 1.76 -1.38 6.02
N ALA A 242 1.28 -0.39 5.26
CA ALA A 242 2.01 0.14 4.11
C ALA A 242 3.40 0.71 4.49
N ASP A 243 3.51 1.34 5.65
CA ASP A 243 4.73 1.98 6.18
C ASP A 243 5.68 1.01 6.92
N MET A 244 5.29 -0.26 7.06
CA MET A 244 6.06 -1.31 7.72
C MET A 244 6.71 -2.24 6.70
N THR A 245 7.81 -2.88 7.10
CA THR A 245 8.46 -3.89 6.26
C THR A 245 7.49 -5.05 6.00
N LEU A 246 7.50 -5.54 4.76
CA LEU A 246 6.72 -6.71 4.35
C LEU A 246 7.66 -7.90 4.20
N GLU A 247 7.42 -8.95 4.96
CA GLU A 247 8.11 -10.22 4.81
C GLU A 247 7.40 -11.07 3.76
N TRP A 248 8.07 -11.35 2.64
CA TRP A 248 7.51 -12.17 1.59
C TRP A 248 7.42 -13.64 2.04
N GLN A 249 6.20 -14.18 2.05
CA GLN A 249 5.93 -15.59 2.35
C GLN A 249 4.87 -16.14 1.40
N GLU A 250 5.22 -17.18 0.64
CA GLU A 250 4.30 -17.79 -0.36
C GLU A 250 3.04 -18.37 0.29
N SER A 251 3.13 -18.92 1.51
CA SER A 251 1.97 -19.40 2.27
C SER A 251 0.92 -18.30 2.54
N GLY A 252 1.35 -17.05 2.65
CA GLY A 252 0.47 -15.89 2.74
C GLY A 252 -0.27 -15.60 1.44
N VAL A 253 0.40 -15.79 0.29
CA VAL A 253 -0.19 -15.66 -1.05
C VAL A 253 -1.30 -16.69 -1.25
N GLU A 254 -1.08 -17.93 -0.83
CA GLU A 254 -2.13 -18.96 -0.87
C GLU A 254 -3.34 -18.61 0.02
N GLY A 255 -3.09 -17.97 1.17
CA GLY A 255 -4.15 -17.47 2.05
C GLY A 255 -5.06 -16.47 1.36
N ALA A 256 -4.47 -15.51 0.65
CA ALA A 256 -5.18 -14.54 -0.18
C ALA A 256 -5.97 -15.23 -1.31
N ASN A 257 -5.37 -16.21 -1.99
CA ASN A 257 -6.05 -16.96 -3.05
C ASN A 257 -7.27 -17.72 -2.54
N ARG A 258 -7.12 -18.40 -1.39
CA ARG A 258 -8.24 -19.10 -0.74
C ARG A 258 -9.34 -18.16 -0.32
N PHE A 259 -9.02 -16.93 0.10
CA PHE A 259 -10.03 -15.93 0.43
C PHE A 259 -10.83 -15.50 -0.81
N ILE A 260 -10.16 -15.15 -1.91
CA ILE A 260 -10.83 -14.79 -3.17
C ILE A 260 -11.75 -15.93 -3.63
N LYS A 261 -11.29 -17.20 -3.57
CA LYS A 261 -12.13 -18.37 -3.89
C LYS A 261 -13.38 -18.47 -2.99
N ARG A 262 -13.30 -18.09 -1.71
CA ARG A 262 -14.48 -18.07 -0.82
C ARG A 262 -15.46 -16.97 -1.18
N VAL A 263 -14.98 -15.78 -1.54
CA VAL A 263 -15.84 -14.69 -2.04
C VAL A 263 -16.55 -15.12 -3.32
N TRP A 264 -15.79 -15.64 -4.29
CA TRP A 264 -16.32 -16.18 -5.54
C TRP A 264 -17.40 -17.24 -5.30
N LYS A 265 -17.09 -18.22 -4.45
CA LYS A 265 -18.02 -19.30 -4.11
C LYS A 265 -19.33 -18.76 -3.52
N LEU A 266 -19.26 -17.84 -2.56
CA LEU A 266 -20.46 -17.31 -1.92
C LEU A 266 -21.33 -16.50 -2.89
N VAL A 267 -20.72 -15.69 -3.76
CA VAL A 267 -21.46 -14.97 -4.80
C VAL A 267 -22.11 -15.95 -5.77
N TYR A 268 -21.39 -16.96 -6.24
CA TYR A 268 -21.92 -18.00 -7.13
C TYR A 268 -23.11 -18.75 -6.49
N GLU A 269 -22.99 -19.19 -5.24
CA GLU A 269 -24.07 -19.87 -4.52
C GLU A 269 -25.32 -18.98 -4.35
N HIS A 270 -25.10 -17.68 -4.12
CA HIS A 270 -26.18 -16.69 -3.97
C HIS A 270 -26.89 -16.39 -5.29
N THR A 271 -26.14 -16.16 -6.37
CA THR A 271 -26.68 -15.80 -7.71
C THR A 271 -27.33 -16.99 -8.40
N ALA A 272 -26.88 -18.22 -8.12
CA ALA A 272 -27.51 -19.45 -8.60
C ALA A 272 -28.97 -19.61 -8.14
N LYS A 273 -29.38 -18.90 -7.09
CA LYS A 273 -30.77 -18.88 -6.59
C LYS A 273 -31.66 -17.83 -7.28
N GLY A 274 -31.15 -17.12 -8.29
CA GLY A 274 -31.91 -16.15 -9.10
C GLY A 274 -32.03 -14.77 -8.45
N SER A 275 -32.98 -13.96 -8.94
CA SER A 275 -33.20 -12.60 -8.43
C SER A 275 -33.65 -12.59 -6.96
N VAL A 276 -33.50 -11.44 -6.30
CA VAL A 276 -33.93 -11.20 -4.92
C VAL A 276 -35.06 -10.18 -4.87
N ALA A 277 -35.92 -10.28 -3.86
CA ALA A 277 -36.86 -9.21 -3.52
C ALA A 277 -36.12 -7.98 -2.96
N ALA A 278 -36.79 -6.83 -2.94
CA ALA A 278 -36.27 -5.65 -2.27
C ALA A 278 -36.21 -5.88 -0.75
N LEU A 279 -35.12 -5.47 -0.11
CA LEU A 279 -34.92 -5.61 1.32
C LEU A 279 -35.90 -4.70 2.10
N ASN A 280 -36.80 -5.28 2.88
CA ASN A 280 -37.61 -4.52 3.84
C ASN A 280 -36.83 -4.35 5.17
N VAL A 281 -36.28 -3.16 5.42
CA VAL A 281 -35.44 -2.87 6.59
C VAL A 281 -36.22 -2.81 7.92
N ASP A 282 -37.51 -2.47 7.87
CA ASP A 282 -38.35 -2.31 9.07
C ASP A 282 -38.81 -3.65 9.65
N ALA A 283 -38.81 -4.71 8.83
CA ALA A 283 -39.30 -6.03 9.17
C ALA A 283 -38.19 -7.07 9.42
N LEU A 284 -36.97 -6.61 9.72
CA LEU A 284 -35.84 -7.51 9.99
C LEU A 284 -35.94 -8.16 11.38
N SER A 285 -35.57 -9.44 11.46
CA SER A 285 -35.35 -10.13 12.74
C SER A 285 -34.14 -9.55 13.48
N GLU A 286 -33.99 -9.82 14.78
CA GLU A 286 -32.84 -9.32 15.53
C GLU A 286 -31.50 -9.86 15.00
N ASP A 287 -31.46 -11.10 14.50
CA ASP A 287 -30.27 -11.69 13.87
C ASP A 287 -29.96 -11.01 12.53
N GLN A 288 -30.98 -10.70 11.72
CA GLN A 288 -30.82 -9.98 10.45
C GLN A 288 -30.37 -8.53 10.70
N LYS A 289 -30.94 -7.84 11.69
CA LYS A 289 -30.49 -6.50 12.12
C LYS A 289 -29.04 -6.54 12.58
N ALA A 290 -28.65 -7.54 13.35
CA ALA A 290 -27.26 -7.70 13.80
C ALA A 290 -26.30 -7.90 12.61
N LEU A 291 -26.66 -8.73 11.64
CA LEU A 291 -25.85 -8.92 10.43
C LEU A 291 -25.78 -7.66 9.56
N ARG A 292 -26.91 -6.97 9.37
CA ARG A 292 -26.95 -5.69 8.64
C ARG A 292 -26.10 -4.63 9.34
N ARG A 293 -26.16 -4.56 10.68
CA ARG A 293 -25.27 -3.71 11.49
C ARG A 293 -23.81 -4.01 11.24
N ASP A 294 -23.45 -5.29 11.21
CA ASP A 294 -22.06 -5.73 10.92
C ASP A 294 -21.58 -5.34 9.53
N VAL A 295 -22.47 -5.37 8.52
CA VAL A 295 -22.17 -4.87 7.16
C VAL A 295 -21.84 -3.38 7.21
N HIS A 296 -22.72 -2.57 7.79
CA HIS A 296 -22.55 -1.10 7.83
C HIS A 296 -21.39 -0.65 8.72
N LYS A 297 -21.13 -1.33 9.83
CA LYS A 297 -19.92 -1.12 10.65
C LYS A 297 -18.64 -1.47 9.89
N THR A 298 -18.67 -2.53 9.07
CA THR A 298 -17.54 -2.88 8.19
C THR A 298 -17.33 -1.80 7.13
N ILE A 299 -18.40 -1.28 6.50
CA ILE A 299 -18.31 -0.17 5.53
C ILE A 299 -17.64 1.05 6.18
N ALA A 300 -18.11 1.47 7.36
CA ALA A 300 -17.54 2.61 8.08
C ALA A 300 -16.04 2.38 8.41
N LYS A 301 -15.71 1.19 8.92
CA LYS A 301 -14.32 0.83 9.26
C LYS A 301 -13.41 0.80 8.04
N VAL A 302 -13.82 0.17 6.94
CA VAL A 302 -13.02 0.07 5.71
C VAL A 302 -12.81 1.46 5.10
N THR A 303 -13.85 2.31 5.14
CA THR A 303 -13.76 3.70 4.68
C THR A 303 -12.72 4.49 5.49
N ASP A 304 -12.74 4.38 6.82
CA ASP A 304 -11.75 5.04 7.69
C ASP A 304 -10.34 4.47 7.50
N ASP A 305 -10.23 3.14 7.41
CA ASP A 305 -8.96 2.44 7.27
C ASP A 305 -8.27 2.75 5.92
N ILE A 306 -9.01 2.87 4.82
CA ILE A 306 -8.46 3.25 3.50
C ILE A 306 -8.23 4.77 3.43
N GLY A 307 -9.26 5.57 3.72
CA GLY A 307 -9.24 7.01 3.45
C GLY A 307 -8.38 7.80 4.44
N ARG A 308 -8.52 7.54 5.74
CA ARG A 308 -7.85 8.33 6.78
C ARG A 308 -6.61 7.66 7.33
N ARG A 309 -6.69 6.37 7.67
CA ARG A 309 -5.60 5.67 8.39
C ARG A 309 -4.55 5.07 7.46
N GLN A 310 -4.92 4.78 6.21
CA GLN A 310 -4.08 4.08 5.23
C GLN A 310 -3.58 2.71 5.74
N THR A 311 -4.38 2.05 6.59
CA THR A 311 -4.10 0.72 7.14
C THR A 311 -4.89 -0.34 6.37
N PHE A 312 -4.45 -0.60 5.14
CA PHE A 312 -5.13 -1.49 4.19
C PHE A 312 -5.28 -2.92 4.71
N ASN A 313 -4.31 -3.41 5.47
CA ASN A 313 -4.34 -4.73 6.08
C ASN A 313 -5.52 -4.89 7.06
N THR A 314 -5.83 -3.86 7.86
CA THR A 314 -6.98 -3.91 8.78
C THR A 314 -8.31 -3.72 8.08
N ALA A 315 -8.33 -3.00 6.94
CA ALA A 315 -9.50 -2.92 6.07
C ALA A 315 -9.84 -4.31 5.50
N ILE A 316 -8.84 -5.00 4.92
CA ILE A 316 -9.00 -6.35 4.38
C ILE A 316 -9.40 -7.34 5.49
N ALA A 317 -8.80 -7.24 6.68
CA ALA A 317 -9.17 -8.08 7.82
C ALA A 317 -10.65 -7.90 8.21
N ALA A 318 -11.17 -6.67 8.22
CA ALA A 318 -12.59 -6.41 8.50
C ALA A 318 -13.51 -7.03 7.45
N ILE A 319 -13.13 -6.96 6.17
CA ILE A 319 -13.88 -7.61 5.08
C ILE A 319 -13.84 -9.14 5.23
N MET A 320 -12.69 -9.72 5.59
CA MET A 320 -12.58 -11.16 5.87
C MET A 320 -13.45 -11.60 7.05
N GLU A 321 -13.50 -10.81 8.13
CA GLU A 321 -14.37 -11.06 9.28
C GLU A 321 -15.85 -11.00 8.90
N LEU A 322 -16.26 -10.01 8.12
CA LEU A 322 -17.63 -9.92 7.59
C LEU A 322 -17.95 -11.12 6.71
N MET A 323 -17.06 -11.51 5.79
CA MET A 323 -17.24 -12.67 4.92
C MET A 323 -17.40 -13.97 5.71
N ASN A 324 -16.70 -14.13 6.84
CA ASN A 324 -16.87 -15.30 7.72
C ASN A 324 -18.27 -15.36 8.36
N LYS A 325 -18.89 -14.21 8.63
CA LYS A 325 -20.28 -14.12 9.12
C LYS A 325 -21.27 -14.40 7.99
N LEU A 326 -21.09 -13.78 6.82
CA LEU A 326 -21.95 -13.97 5.64
C LEU A 326 -21.97 -15.42 5.16
N ALA A 327 -20.84 -16.12 5.21
CA ALA A 327 -20.75 -17.54 4.85
C ALA A 327 -21.59 -18.47 5.76
N LYS A 328 -22.03 -17.98 6.93
CA LYS A 328 -22.89 -18.71 7.88
C LYS A 328 -24.32 -18.17 7.93
N ALA A 329 -24.61 -17.10 7.20
CA ALA A 329 -25.92 -16.48 7.20
C ALA A 329 -26.94 -17.41 6.52
N PRO A 330 -28.21 -17.43 6.97
CA PRO A 330 -29.29 -18.09 6.25
C PRO A 330 -29.41 -17.56 4.82
N GLN A 331 -29.87 -18.40 3.89
CA GLN A 331 -29.98 -18.05 2.47
C GLN A 331 -31.28 -18.55 1.81
N GLU A 332 -32.24 -18.99 2.61
CA GLU A 332 -33.49 -19.60 2.11
C GLU A 332 -34.65 -18.60 2.13
N GLY A 333 -34.75 -17.75 3.16
CA GLY A 333 -35.79 -16.72 3.23
C GLY A 333 -35.55 -15.59 2.24
N GLU A 334 -36.61 -15.01 1.66
CA GLU A 334 -36.50 -13.90 0.71
C GLU A 334 -35.74 -12.70 1.30
N GLN A 335 -36.03 -12.36 2.57
CA GLN A 335 -35.36 -11.27 3.28
C GLN A 335 -33.90 -11.60 3.63
N ASP A 336 -33.57 -12.87 3.89
CA ASP A 336 -32.19 -13.29 4.10
C ASP A 336 -31.37 -13.11 2.81
N ARG A 337 -31.95 -13.51 1.66
CA ARG A 337 -31.32 -13.32 0.35
C ARG A 337 -31.19 -11.85 -0.02
N ALA A 338 -32.22 -11.04 0.25
CA ALA A 338 -32.15 -9.59 0.01
C ALA A 338 -31.06 -8.93 0.86
N LEU A 339 -30.88 -9.35 2.11
CA LEU A 339 -29.81 -8.86 2.99
C LEU A 339 -28.44 -9.32 2.50
N LEU A 340 -28.32 -10.58 2.08
CA LEU A 340 -27.06 -11.11 1.51
C LEU A 340 -26.68 -10.38 0.21
N GLN A 341 -27.67 -9.99 -0.61
CA GLN A 341 -27.45 -9.15 -1.79
C GLN A 341 -26.82 -7.79 -1.41
N GLU A 342 -27.42 -7.06 -0.46
CA GLU A 342 -26.86 -5.78 0.04
C GLU A 342 -25.42 -5.97 0.53
N ALA A 343 -25.19 -7.03 1.31
CA ALA A 343 -23.88 -7.34 1.89
C ALA A 343 -22.83 -7.67 0.83
N LEU A 344 -23.15 -8.52 -0.15
CA LEU A 344 -22.22 -8.91 -1.21
C LEU A 344 -21.90 -7.74 -2.14
N GLN A 345 -22.89 -6.92 -2.48
CA GLN A 345 -22.66 -5.68 -3.25
C GLN A 345 -21.78 -4.68 -2.50
N ALA A 346 -21.87 -4.61 -1.16
CA ALA A 346 -20.96 -3.81 -0.35
C ALA A 346 -19.54 -4.42 -0.33
N VAL A 347 -19.42 -5.72 -0.09
CA VAL A 347 -18.12 -6.44 -0.05
C VAL A 347 -17.37 -6.30 -1.36
N VAL A 348 -18.03 -6.53 -2.50
CA VAL A 348 -17.42 -6.45 -3.82
C VAL A 348 -16.89 -5.04 -4.11
N ARG A 349 -17.65 -4.00 -3.77
CA ARG A 349 -17.17 -2.60 -3.90
C ARG A 349 -16.02 -2.28 -2.95
N MET A 350 -16.06 -2.76 -1.70
CA MET A 350 -14.98 -2.57 -0.73
C MET A 350 -13.69 -3.31 -1.14
N LEU A 351 -13.80 -4.44 -1.84
CA LEU A 351 -12.66 -5.20 -2.34
C LEU A 351 -12.10 -4.66 -3.67
N ASN A 352 -12.88 -3.88 -4.43
CA ASN A 352 -12.49 -3.41 -5.76
C ASN A 352 -11.09 -2.74 -5.82
N PRO A 353 -10.71 -1.84 -4.89
CA PRO A 353 -9.38 -1.22 -4.92
C PRO A 353 -8.22 -2.24 -4.79
N PHE A 354 -8.48 -3.38 -4.13
CA PHE A 354 -7.49 -4.42 -3.88
C PHE A 354 -7.47 -5.47 -5.00
N THR A 355 -8.65 -5.96 -5.39
CA THR A 355 -8.84 -7.08 -6.33
C THR A 355 -9.82 -6.71 -7.44
N PRO A 356 -9.44 -5.78 -8.34
CA PRO A 356 -10.40 -5.19 -9.28
C PRO A 356 -10.94 -6.19 -10.31
N HIS A 357 -10.15 -7.18 -10.74
CA HIS A 357 -10.58 -8.08 -11.83
C HIS A 357 -11.72 -8.99 -11.38
N VAL A 358 -11.57 -9.64 -10.22
CA VAL A 358 -12.62 -10.48 -9.64
C VAL A 358 -13.82 -9.64 -9.24
N CYS A 359 -13.60 -8.42 -8.71
CA CYS A 359 -14.71 -7.56 -8.29
C CYS A 359 -15.53 -7.05 -9.48
N PHE A 360 -14.87 -6.72 -10.60
CA PHE A 360 -15.53 -6.36 -11.86
C PHE A 360 -16.50 -7.46 -12.32
N THR A 361 -16.03 -8.71 -12.37
CA THR A 361 -16.90 -9.84 -12.73
C THR A 361 -18.01 -10.07 -11.71
N LEU A 362 -17.70 -10.11 -10.42
CA LEU A 362 -18.70 -10.39 -9.39
C LEU A 362 -19.77 -9.30 -9.28
N TRP A 363 -19.43 -8.05 -9.59
CA TRP A 363 -20.40 -6.94 -9.64
C TRP A 363 -21.45 -7.15 -10.73
N GLN A 364 -21.01 -7.58 -11.92
CA GLN A 364 -21.92 -7.91 -13.03
C GLN A 364 -22.82 -9.09 -12.69
N GLU A 365 -22.27 -10.16 -12.10
CA GLU A 365 -23.04 -11.34 -11.67
C GLU A 365 -24.07 -11.02 -10.58
N LEU A 366 -23.76 -10.05 -9.70
CA LEU A 366 -24.70 -9.54 -8.70
C LEU A 366 -25.77 -8.59 -9.28
N GLY A 367 -25.77 -8.33 -10.60
CA GLY A 367 -26.69 -7.39 -11.23
C GLY A 367 -26.47 -5.94 -10.80
N GLY A 368 -25.22 -5.58 -10.48
CA GLY A 368 -24.83 -4.21 -10.17
C GLY A 368 -25.00 -3.28 -11.39
N GLU A 369 -25.33 -2.02 -11.14
CA GLU A 369 -25.50 -1.03 -12.20
C GLU A 369 -24.13 -0.55 -12.71
N GLY A 370 -23.96 -0.54 -14.04
CA GLY A 370 -22.74 -0.08 -14.70
C GLY A 370 -21.49 -0.89 -14.36
N ASP A 371 -20.33 -0.36 -14.75
CA ASP A 371 -19.04 -0.92 -14.39
C ASP A 371 -18.67 -0.55 -12.96
N ILE A 372 -18.09 -1.51 -12.22
CA ILE A 372 -17.74 -1.30 -10.80
C ILE A 372 -16.75 -0.14 -10.60
N ASP A 373 -15.93 0.17 -11.60
CA ASP A 373 -14.95 1.27 -11.58
C ASP A 373 -15.62 2.64 -11.40
N ASN A 374 -16.88 2.76 -11.84
CA ASN A 374 -17.70 3.97 -11.71
C ASN A 374 -18.79 3.83 -10.65
N ALA A 375 -18.89 2.67 -9.98
CA ALA A 375 -19.88 2.46 -8.94
C ALA A 375 -19.58 3.33 -7.71
N PRO A 376 -20.61 3.90 -7.05
CA PRO A 376 -20.39 4.70 -5.86
C PRO A 376 -19.84 3.84 -4.73
N TRP A 377 -18.84 4.38 -4.02
CA TRP A 377 -18.33 3.78 -2.79
C TRP A 377 -19.47 3.57 -1.79
N PRO A 378 -19.58 2.40 -1.13
CA PRO A 378 -20.64 2.15 -0.16
C PRO A 378 -20.53 3.13 1.03
N VAL A 379 -21.66 3.72 1.41
CA VAL A 379 -21.77 4.61 2.58
C VAL A 379 -22.54 3.87 3.66
N ALA A 380 -22.03 3.92 4.89
CA ALA A 380 -22.66 3.28 6.03
C ALA A 380 -23.97 4.00 6.40
N ASP A 381 -25.03 3.22 6.61
CA ASP A 381 -26.30 3.67 7.14
C ASP A 381 -26.19 3.79 8.67
N GLU A 382 -26.18 5.02 9.19
CA GLU A 382 -26.10 5.31 10.62
C GLU A 382 -27.22 4.63 11.41
N GLN A 383 -28.42 4.47 10.83
CA GLN A 383 -29.54 3.80 11.51
C GLN A 383 -29.31 2.29 11.62
N ALA A 384 -28.69 1.68 10.61
CA ALA A 384 -28.30 0.27 10.65
C ALA A 384 -27.26 -0.01 11.74
N MET A 385 -26.43 0.98 12.08
CA MET A 385 -25.33 0.85 13.04
C MET A 385 -25.76 0.97 14.51
N VAL A 386 -26.99 1.45 14.77
CA VAL A 386 -27.51 1.65 16.13
C VAL A 386 -27.50 0.32 16.91
N GLU A 387 -26.90 0.36 18.10
CA GLU A 387 -26.92 -0.73 19.05
C GLU A 387 -28.01 -0.50 20.09
N ASN A 388 -28.90 -1.48 20.25
CA ASN A 388 -29.88 -1.49 21.34
C ASN A 388 -29.29 -2.07 22.62
N THR A 389 -28.19 -2.82 22.50
CA THR A 389 -27.47 -3.43 23.62
C THR A 389 -25.98 -3.32 23.42
N THR A 390 -25.22 -3.27 24.51
CA THR A 390 -23.76 -3.16 24.50
C THR A 390 -23.13 -4.19 25.44
N LEU A 391 -21.90 -4.60 25.12
CA LEU A 391 -21.14 -5.57 25.89
C LEU A 391 -20.27 -4.84 26.93
N VAL A 392 -20.54 -5.07 28.20
CA VAL A 392 -19.75 -4.52 29.31
C VAL A 392 -18.83 -5.60 29.87
N VAL A 393 -17.53 -5.32 29.90
CA VAL A 393 -16.52 -6.18 30.55
C VAL A 393 -16.55 -5.93 32.05
N VAL A 394 -16.77 -7.00 32.83
CA VAL A 394 -16.82 -6.92 34.30
C VAL A 394 -15.49 -7.39 34.91
N GLN A 395 -14.90 -6.54 35.74
CA GLN A 395 -13.66 -6.79 36.45
C GLN A 395 -13.87 -6.73 37.98
N VAL A 396 -13.06 -7.49 38.70
CA VAL A 396 -12.91 -7.37 40.16
C VAL A 396 -11.43 -7.20 40.46
N ASN A 397 -11.07 -6.10 41.14
CA ASN A 397 -9.68 -5.70 41.38
C ASN A 397 -8.81 -5.71 40.10
N GLY A 398 -9.36 -5.19 39.00
CA GLY A 398 -8.66 -5.06 37.71
C GLY A 398 -8.51 -6.37 36.91
N LYS A 399 -9.00 -7.51 37.43
CA LYS A 399 -9.00 -8.79 36.70
C LYS A 399 -10.39 -9.08 36.13
N VAL A 400 -10.46 -9.46 34.85
CA VAL A 400 -11.73 -9.81 34.19
C VAL A 400 -12.37 -11.03 34.85
N ARG A 401 -13.66 -10.94 35.12
CA ARG A 401 -14.48 -11.97 35.78
C ARG A 401 -15.74 -12.35 34.99
N GLY A 402 -16.20 -11.49 34.08
CA GLY A 402 -17.33 -11.78 33.23
C GLY A 402 -17.48 -10.76 32.10
N LYS A 403 -18.43 -11.03 31.21
CA LYS A 403 -18.90 -10.11 30.19
C LYS A 403 -20.42 -10.19 30.18
N ILE A 404 -21.09 -9.06 30.31
CA ILE A 404 -22.55 -8.98 30.32
C ILE A 404 -23.04 -8.11 29.16
N THR A 405 -24.20 -8.45 28.61
CA THR A 405 -24.88 -7.64 27.61
C THR A 405 -26.01 -6.86 28.31
N VAL A 406 -26.02 -5.54 28.15
CA VAL A 406 -26.96 -4.61 28.77
C VAL A 406 -27.52 -3.65 27.73
N ALA A 407 -28.62 -2.94 28.00
CA ALA A 407 -29.12 -1.91 27.09
C ALA A 407 -28.09 -0.77 26.91
N VAL A 408 -28.09 -0.10 25.76
CA VAL A 408 -27.12 0.97 25.47
C VAL A 408 -27.26 2.16 26.43
N ASP A 409 -28.47 2.39 26.91
CA ASP A 409 -28.86 3.42 27.87
C ASP A 409 -28.89 2.91 29.33
N ALA A 410 -28.37 1.71 29.59
CA ALA A 410 -28.36 1.13 30.92
C ALA A 410 -27.53 1.99 31.90
N THR A 411 -28.12 2.32 33.04
CA THR A 411 -27.44 3.12 34.08
C THR A 411 -26.37 2.29 34.80
N GLU A 412 -25.43 2.97 35.48
CA GLU A 412 -24.40 2.29 36.28
C GLU A 412 -25.01 1.27 37.25
N GLU A 413 -26.13 1.62 37.89
CA GLU A 413 -26.84 0.77 38.84
C GLU A 413 -27.36 -0.51 38.18
N GLN A 414 -28.00 -0.38 37.02
CA GLN A 414 -28.53 -1.52 36.27
C GLN A 414 -27.40 -2.45 35.80
N VAL A 415 -26.29 -1.87 35.35
CA VAL A 415 -25.11 -2.64 34.95
C VAL A 415 -24.47 -3.35 36.15
N ARG A 416 -24.41 -2.69 37.32
CA ARG A 416 -23.85 -3.27 38.54
C ARG A 416 -24.71 -4.40 39.08
N GLU A 417 -26.03 -4.23 39.09
CA GLU A 417 -26.97 -5.27 39.49
C GLU A 417 -26.83 -6.50 38.58
N ARG A 418 -26.82 -6.28 37.27
CA ARG A 418 -26.66 -7.37 36.29
C ARG A 418 -25.31 -8.07 36.43
N ALA A 419 -24.23 -7.32 36.67
CA ALA A 419 -22.91 -7.87 36.93
C ALA A 419 -22.86 -8.70 38.23
N GLY A 420 -23.62 -8.32 39.26
CA GLY A 420 -23.72 -9.08 40.52
C GLY A 420 -24.46 -10.41 40.39
N GLN A 421 -25.32 -10.56 39.38
CA GLN A 421 -26.02 -11.82 39.08
C GLN A 421 -25.11 -12.86 38.40
N GLU A 422 -23.96 -12.44 37.86
CA GLU A 422 -22.98 -13.35 37.27
C GLU A 422 -22.24 -14.14 38.35
N HIS A 423 -22.38 -15.47 38.32
CA HIS A 423 -21.78 -16.36 39.31
C HIS A 423 -20.26 -16.16 39.47
N LEU A 424 -19.54 -15.92 38.37
CA LEU A 424 -18.09 -15.69 38.38
C LEU A 424 -17.70 -14.36 39.01
N VAL A 425 -18.60 -13.38 39.05
CA VAL A 425 -18.39 -12.08 39.70
C VAL A 425 -18.79 -12.21 41.17
N ALA A 426 -19.97 -12.75 41.46
CA ALA A 426 -20.51 -12.96 42.80
C ALA A 426 -19.54 -13.70 43.72
N LYS A 427 -18.85 -14.73 43.21
CA LYS A 427 -17.82 -15.48 43.96
C LYS A 427 -16.70 -14.61 44.53
N TYR A 428 -16.35 -13.51 43.88
CA TYR A 428 -15.32 -12.57 44.33
C TYR A 428 -15.87 -11.37 45.11
N LEU A 429 -17.20 -11.29 45.24
CA LEU A 429 -17.89 -10.30 46.06
C LEU A 429 -18.37 -10.90 47.40
N ASP A 430 -18.38 -12.23 47.52
CA ASP A 430 -18.79 -12.92 48.74
C ASP A 430 -17.86 -12.62 49.92
N GLY A 431 -18.44 -12.21 51.06
CA GLY A 431 -17.70 -11.87 52.28
C GLY A 431 -16.80 -10.63 52.21
N VAL A 432 -16.86 -9.83 51.13
CA VAL A 432 -16.02 -8.63 50.95
C VAL A 432 -16.85 -7.39 50.64
N THR A 433 -16.34 -6.21 51.01
CA THR A 433 -17.03 -4.94 50.72
C THR A 433 -16.48 -4.30 49.45
N VAL A 434 -17.37 -3.77 48.60
CA VAL A 434 -16.98 -2.96 47.45
C VAL A 434 -16.57 -1.57 47.96
N ARG A 435 -15.27 -1.26 47.85
CA ARG A 435 -14.70 0.03 48.30
C ARG A 435 -14.87 1.13 47.26
N LYS A 436 -14.81 0.78 45.98
CA LYS A 436 -14.90 1.72 44.86
C LYS A 436 -15.43 1.01 43.61
N VAL A 437 -16.26 1.71 42.85
CA VAL A 437 -16.70 1.29 41.51
C VAL A 437 -16.05 2.20 40.48
N ILE A 438 -15.54 1.62 39.40
CA ILE A 438 -15.07 2.35 38.23
C ILE A 438 -15.92 1.89 37.06
N TYR A 439 -16.78 2.79 36.59
CA TYR A 439 -17.66 2.53 35.46
C TYR A 439 -17.23 3.39 34.27
N VAL A 440 -17.02 2.73 33.13
CA VAL A 440 -16.85 3.37 31.83
C VAL A 440 -18.11 3.03 31.03
N PRO A 441 -19.00 4.02 30.79
CA PRO A 441 -20.29 3.80 30.14
C PRO A 441 -20.18 2.96 28.87
N GLY A 442 -21.01 1.91 28.80
CA GLY A 442 -21.08 0.97 27.68
C GLY A 442 -19.80 0.18 27.37
N LYS A 443 -18.82 0.12 28.27
CA LYS A 443 -17.55 -0.60 28.01
C LYS A 443 -17.08 -1.47 29.17
N LEU A 444 -17.00 -0.92 30.37
CA LEU A 444 -16.29 -1.57 31.47
C LEU A 444 -16.89 -1.23 32.83
N LEU A 445 -17.00 -2.24 33.69
CA LEU A 445 -17.31 -2.11 35.11
C LEU A 445 -16.21 -2.79 35.91
N ASN A 446 -15.47 -2.06 36.74
CA ASN A 446 -14.47 -2.62 37.65
C ASN A 446 -14.86 -2.37 39.10
N LEU A 447 -15.04 -3.47 39.84
CA LEU A 447 -15.38 -3.49 41.26
C LEU A 447 -14.10 -3.64 42.08
N VAL A 448 -13.71 -2.59 42.80
CA VAL A 448 -12.57 -2.63 43.71
C VAL A 448 -13.06 -3.10 45.08
N VAL A 449 -12.62 -4.28 45.49
CA VAL A 449 -13.03 -4.95 46.73
C VAL A 449 -11.85 -5.10 47.69
N GLY A 450 -12.13 -5.03 48.99
CA GLY A 450 -11.15 -5.37 50.03
C GLY A 450 -11.59 -5.03 51.44
#